data_AF-A0A934LZ41-F1
#
_entry.id   AF-A0A934LZ41-F1
#
_cell.length_a   1.000
_cell.length_b   1.000
_cell.length_c   1.000
_cell.angle_alpha   90.00
_cell.angle_beta   90.00
_cell.angle_gamma   90.00
#
_symmetry.space_group_name_H-M   'P 1'
#
loop_
_entity.id
_entity.type
_entity.pdbx_description
1 polymer ?
#
loop_
_entity_poly.entity_id
_entity_poly.type
_entity_poly.pdbx_seq_one_letter_code
_entity_poly.pdbx_strand_id
1 'polypeptide(L)'
;MDDNKSAMLGGVVFLVVALIVAGYFGYQEYTKWAFEKEFGQPIISMCANPGTGQANEFYGPDKPKPWRAVVVNVDRKDEFHGELPSEARADKLEQVDVVVCRAAKGRQIVEECPYMGRDGTQYVVRRYVRYQDFIVLNPTTGQRVANLHVLGAAPTLCPDQMYVDDKPLVGKEPGFREFYYSLLDLTWR
;
A
#
# COMPACT_ATOMS: atom_id res chain seq x y z
N MET A 1 4.10 -38.91 -37.54
CA MET A 1 5.28 -38.06 -37.84
C MET A 1 4.98 -36.72 -37.18
N ASP A 2 4.77 -36.72 -35.85
CA ASP A 2 4.07 -35.62 -35.16
C ASP A 2 4.68 -35.25 -33.80
N ASP A 3 5.65 -36.02 -33.29
CA ASP A 3 6.21 -35.82 -31.95
C ASP A 3 7.18 -34.63 -31.86
N ASN A 4 7.71 -34.15 -32.97
CA ASN A 4 8.67 -33.03 -32.98
C ASN A 4 8.04 -31.64 -32.86
N LYS A 5 6.73 -31.48 -33.10
CA LYS A 5 6.06 -30.16 -33.00
C LYS A 5 5.74 -29.79 -31.55
N SER A 6 5.37 -30.75 -30.71
CA SER A 6 5.06 -30.50 -29.29
C SER A 6 6.29 -30.08 -28.47
N ALA A 7 7.47 -30.61 -28.79
CA ALA A 7 8.72 -30.26 -28.12
C ALA A 7 9.20 -28.83 -28.45
N MET A 8 9.05 -28.38 -29.70
CA MET A 8 9.40 -27.00 -30.11
C MET A 8 8.48 -25.95 -29.49
N LEU A 9 7.17 -26.20 -29.42
CA LEU A 9 6.21 -25.28 -28.78
C LEU A 9 6.45 -25.16 -27.27
N GLY A 10 6.76 -26.28 -26.59
CA GLY A 10 7.12 -26.28 -25.17
C GLY A 10 8.37 -25.45 -24.87
N GLY A 11 9.42 -25.56 -25.72
CA GLY A 11 10.67 -24.80 -25.57
C GLY A 11 10.51 -23.30 -25.77
N VAL A 12 9.71 -22.86 -26.75
CA VAL A 12 9.46 -21.44 -27.02
C VAL A 12 8.63 -20.79 -25.91
N VAL A 13 7.60 -21.48 -25.41
CA VAL A 13 6.80 -20.98 -24.26
C VAL A 13 7.67 -20.85 -23.01
N PHE A 14 8.53 -21.82 -22.74
CA PHE A 14 9.44 -21.77 -21.58
C PHE A 14 10.41 -20.57 -21.67
N LEU A 15 10.94 -20.30 -22.86
CA LEU A 15 11.90 -19.21 -23.09
C LEU A 15 11.23 -17.83 -22.97
N VAL A 16 9.99 -17.68 -23.46
CA VAL A 16 9.21 -16.45 -23.29
C VAL A 16 8.85 -16.21 -21.82
N VAL A 17 8.42 -17.24 -21.10
CA VAL A 17 8.14 -17.14 -19.66
C VAL A 17 9.42 -16.77 -18.90
N ALA A 18 10.56 -17.40 -19.20
CA ALA A 18 11.83 -17.08 -18.58
C ALA A 18 12.27 -15.62 -18.83
N LEU A 19 12.08 -15.10 -20.05
CA LEU A 19 12.39 -13.70 -20.40
C LEU A 19 11.46 -12.70 -19.69
N ILE A 20 10.16 -13.00 -19.57
CA ILE A 20 9.22 -12.15 -18.83
C ILE A 20 9.58 -12.13 -17.34
N VAL A 21 9.90 -13.29 -16.78
CA VAL A 21 10.31 -13.41 -15.37
C VAL A 21 11.63 -12.67 -15.13
N ALA A 22 12.64 -12.85 -15.97
CA ALA A 22 13.91 -12.14 -15.89
C ALA A 22 13.74 -10.62 -16.09
N GLY A 23 12.88 -10.19 -17.00
CA GLY A 23 12.55 -8.78 -17.21
C GLY A 23 11.84 -8.16 -16.00
N TYR A 24 10.93 -8.90 -15.37
CA TYR A 24 10.24 -8.46 -14.15
C TYR A 24 11.23 -8.31 -12.98
N PHE A 25 12.06 -9.32 -12.72
CA PHE A 25 13.08 -9.24 -11.66
C PHE A 25 14.12 -8.15 -11.93
N GLY A 26 14.59 -8.02 -13.17
CA GLY A 26 15.53 -6.96 -13.55
C GLY A 26 14.96 -5.55 -13.40
N TYR A 27 13.67 -5.34 -13.72
CA TYR A 27 13.00 -4.06 -13.50
C TYR A 27 12.85 -3.72 -12.01
N GLN A 28 12.50 -4.71 -11.18
CA GLN A 28 12.41 -4.52 -9.72
C GLN A 28 13.75 -4.17 -9.10
N GLU A 29 14.84 -4.78 -9.57
CA GLU A 29 16.19 -4.54 -9.06
C GLU A 29 16.72 -3.16 -9.51
N TYR A 30 16.45 -2.77 -10.76
CA TYR A 30 16.79 -1.44 -11.29
C TYR A 30 16.08 -0.30 -10.53
N THR A 31 14.78 -0.43 -10.30
CA THR A 31 14.01 0.58 -9.56
C THR A 31 14.44 0.69 -8.10
N LYS A 32 14.98 -0.40 -7.50
CA LYS A 32 15.52 -0.38 -6.14
C LYS A 32 16.85 0.35 -6.12
N TRP A 33 17.74 0.01 -7.03
CA TRP A 33 19.03 0.67 -7.19
C TRP A 33 18.90 2.16 -7.50
N ALA A 34 17.98 2.56 -8.39
CA ALA A 34 17.72 3.96 -8.70
C ALA A 34 17.23 4.74 -7.47
N PHE A 35 16.30 4.16 -6.71
CA PHE A 35 15.79 4.74 -5.47
C PHE A 35 16.88 4.87 -4.39
N GLU A 36 17.71 3.83 -4.23
CA GLU A 36 18.87 3.85 -3.33
C GLU A 36 19.89 4.91 -3.72
N LYS A 37 20.08 5.14 -5.02
CA LYS A 37 20.99 6.17 -5.54
C LYS A 37 20.45 7.58 -5.28
N GLU A 38 19.14 7.78 -5.33
CA GLU A 38 18.48 9.09 -5.25
C GLU A 38 18.16 9.54 -3.82
N PHE A 39 17.75 8.61 -2.95
CA PHE A 39 17.36 8.88 -1.56
C PHE A 39 18.32 8.27 -0.53
N GLY A 40 19.21 7.37 -0.95
CA GLY A 40 20.17 6.72 -0.07
C GLY A 40 19.62 5.50 0.68
N GLN A 41 20.54 4.62 1.10
CA GLN A 41 20.28 3.51 2.03
C GLN A 41 19.63 3.92 3.37
N PRO A 42 19.95 5.09 3.97
CA PRO A 42 19.36 5.47 5.25
C PRO A 42 17.83 5.50 5.23
N ILE A 43 17.21 6.09 4.20
CA ILE A 43 15.75 6.23 4.09
C ILE A 43 15.06 4.87 4.01
N ILE A 44 15.60 3.93 3.23
CA ILE A 44 15.06 2.57 3.14
C ILE A 44 15.17 1.86 4.48
N SER A 45 16.31 1.99 5.14
CA SER A 45 16.56 1.35 6.44
C SER A 45 15.60 1.82 7.53
N MET A 46 15.16 3.09 7.47
CA MET A 46 14.15 3.65 8.39
C MET A 46 12.81 2.94 8.26
N CYS A 47 12.41 2.53 7.05
CA CYS A 47 11.15 1.83 6.83
C CYS A 47 11.25 0.32 7.04
N ALA A 48 12.45 -0.27 6.96
CA ALA A 48 12.67 -1.66 7.35
C ALA A 48 12.59 -1.84 8.88
N ASN A 49 13.05 -0.84 9.65
CA ASN A 49 13.00 -0.83 11.11
C ASN A 49 12.43 0.51 11.60
N PRO A 50 11.13 0.78 11.38
CA PRO A 50 10.51 2.01 11.84
C PRO A 50 10.57 2.02 13.36
N GLY A 51 11.22 3.04 13.95
CA GLY A 51 11.43 3.13 15.38
C GLY A 51 10.15 2.84 16.17
N THR A 52 10.27 2.09 17.28
CA THR A 52 9.14 1.66 18.11
C THR A 52 8.55 2.76 18.99
N GLY A 53 9.10 3.98 18.91
CA GLY A 53 8.62 5.14 19.65
C GLY A 53 7.18 5.51 19.29
N GLN A 54 6.49 6.13 20.26
CA GLN A 54 5.17 6.71 20.01
C GLN A 54 5.26 7.84 18.98
N ALA A 55 4.24 7.96 18.14
CA ALA A 55 4.13 9.07 17.21
C ALA A 55 4.04 10.40 17.98
N ASN A 56 4.82 11.40 17.57
CA ASN A 56 4.80 12.73 18.15
C ASN A 56 4.95 13.78 17.04
N GLU A 57 3.92 14.61 16.89
CA GLU A 57 3.83 15.68 15.90
C GLU A 57 4.96 16.72 16.02
N PHE A 58 5.60 16.83 17.19
CA PHE A 58 6.76 17.71 17.40
C PHE A 58 7.95 17.34 16.50
N TYR A 59 8.03 16.10 16.01
CA TYR A 59 9.06 15.68 15.07
C TYR A 59 8.71 15.99 13.60
N GLY A 60 7.58 16.65 13.36
CA GLY A 60 7.14 17.05 12.03
C GLY A 60 8.04 18.12 11.41
N PRO A 61 7.95 18.33 10.09
CA PRO A 61 8.62 19.44 9.42
C PRO A 61 8.03 20.79 9.83
N ASP A 62 8.89 21.77 10.07
CA ASP A 62 8.51 23.18 10.35
C ASP A 62 7.97 23.93 9.11
N LYS A 63 7.97 23.29 7.94
CA LYS A 63 7.56 23.90 6.67
C LYS A 63 6.04 23.87 6.52
N PRO A 64 5.43 24.87 5.86
CA PRO A 64 4.01 24.81 5.49
C PRO A 64 3.76 23.72 4.46
N LYS A 65 2.51 23.22 4.41
CA LYS A 65 2.05 22.29 3.38
C LYS A 65 2.08 22.92 1.97
N PRO A 66 2.18 22.12 0.90
CA PRO A 66 2.35 20.66 0.92
C PRO A 66 3.79 20.27 1.27
N TRP A 67 3.93 19.24 2.10
CA TRP A 67 5.24 18.66 2.39
C TRP A 67 5.67 17.73 1.29
N ARG A 68 6.96 17.73 0.99
CA ARG A 68 7.56 16.79 0.05
C ARG A 68 7.82 15.46 0.74
N ALA A 69 7.03 14.47 0.37
CA ALA A 69 7.12 13.12 0.88
C ALA A 69 7.90 12.22 -0.07
N VAL A 70 8.65 11.30 0.53
CA VAL A 70 9.09 10.07 -0.14
C VAL A 70 8.31 8.91 0.46
N VAL A 71 7.70 8.07 -0.39
CA VAL A 71 6.90 6.92 0.08
C VAL A 71 7.69 5.66 -0.20
N VAL A 72 8.02 4.92 0.85
CA VAL A 72 8.80 3.70 0.76
C VAL A 72 7.89 2.50 1.00
N ASN A 73 7.91 1.57 0.04
CA ASN A 73 7.28 0.26 0.17
C ASN A 73 8.37 -0.82 0.14
N VAL A 74 8.58 -1.49 1.28
CA VAL A 74 9.60 -2.53 1.41
C VAL A 74 9.21 -3.80 0.62
N ASP A 75 7.91 -4.04 0.39
CA ASP A 75 7.36 -5.27 -0.20
C ASP A 75 6.98 -5.15 -1.69
N ARG A 76 7.17 -3.97 -2.31
CA ARG A 76 6.99 -3.64 -3.74
C ARG A 76 5.98 -4.46 -4.56
N LYS A 77 4.68 -4.14 -4.39
CA LYS A 77 3.62 -4.50 -5.35
C LYS A 77 2.78 -3.31 -5.86
N ASP A 78 2.69 -2.22 -5.09
CA ASP A 78 2.09 -0.94 -5.50
C ASP A 78 2.91 0.21 -4.88
N GLU A 79 3.40 1.15 -5.70
CA GLU A 79 4.23 2.28 -5.26
C GLU A 79 3.45 3.60 -5.32
N PHE A 80 2.97 4.10 -4.16
CA PHE A 80 2.30 5.41 -4.06
C PHE A 80 3.23 6.60 -4.33
N HIS A 81 4.54 6.41 -4.28
CA HIS A 81 5.51 7.48 -4.47
C HIS A 81 5.40 8.13 -5.87
N GLY A 82 5.27 7.31 -6.92
CA GLY A 82 5.12 7.80 -8.29
C GLY A 82 3.81 8.54 -8.53
N GLU A 83 2.78 8.22 -7.75
CA GLU A 83 1.44 8.81 -7.86
C GLU A 83 1.31 10.15 -7.12
N LEU A 84 2.25 10.50 -6.23
CA LEU A 84 2.25 11.80 -5.55
C LEU A 84 2.28 12.97 -6.55
N PRO A 85 1.55 14.06 -6.29
CA PRO A 85 1.62 15.26 -7.11
C PRO A 85 3.02 15.85 -7.04
N SER A 86 3.47 16.50 -8.12
CA SER A 86 4.83 17.05 -8.22
C SER A 86 5.23 17.97 -7.06
N GLU A 87 4.27 18.68 -6.48
CA GLU A 87 4.45 19.61 -5.37
C GLU A 87 4.67 18.91 -4.02
N ALA A 88 4.18 17.68 -3.87
CA ALA A 88 4.31 16.87 -2.65
C ALA A 88 5.22 15.65 -2.83
N ARG A 89 5.77 15.44 -4.03
CA ARG A 89 6.76 14.39 -4.31
C ARG A 89 8.16 14.96 -4.14
N ALA A 90 8.96 14.33 -3.30
CA ALA A 90 10.40 14.59 -3.28
C ALA A 90 11.03 13.86 -4.47
N ASP A 91 11.80 14.56 -5.31
CA ASP A 91 12.57 13.93 -6.38
C ASP A 91 14.01 13.61 -5.93
N LYS A 92 14.48 14.21 -4.82
CA LYS A 92 15.83 14.02 -4.29
C LYS A 92 15.84 14.08 -2.77
N LEU A 93 16.85 13.50 -2.14
CA LEU A 93 17.00 13.45 -0.69
C LEU A 93 16.90 14.82 0.00
N GLU A 94 17.56 15.86 -0.54
CA GLU A 94 17.57 17.21 0.04
C GLU A 94 16.19 17.90 0.04
N GLN A 95 15.24 17.36 -0.73
CA GLN A 95 13.88 17.87 -0.80
C GLN A 95 12.93 17.14 0.14
N VAL A 96 13.34 16.05 0.77
CA VAL A 96 12.47 15.22 1.59
C VAL A 96 12.16 15.96 2.90
N ASP A 97 10.88 16.29 3.09
CA ASP A 97 10.37 16.84 4.35
C ASP A 97 9.88 15.73 5.28
N VAL A 98 9.33 14.64 4.73
CA VAL A 98 8.86 13.47 5.48
C VAL A 98 9.11 12.17 4.73
N VAL A 99 9.38 11.09 5.48
CA VAL A 99 9.42 9.72 4.95
C VAL A 99 8.13 9.02 5.33
N VAL A 100 7.46 8.39 4.37
CA VAL A 100 6.24 7.63 4.61
C VAL A 100 6.52 6.16 4.34
N CYS A 101 6.53 5.35 5.39
CA CYS A 101 6.73 3.91 5.31
C CYS A 101 5.38 3.21 5.23
N ARG A 102 5.18 2.39 4.18
CA ARG A 102 4.04 1.48 4.12
C ARG A 102 4.23 0.39 5.19
N ALA A 103 3.25 0.23 6.07
CA ALA A 103 3.28 -0.74 7.15
C ALA A 103 2.24 -1.85 6.91
N ALA A 104 1.38 -2.13 7.88
CA ALA A 104 0.41 -3.22 7.80
C ALA A 104 -0.75 -2.91 6.85
N LYS A 105 -1.32 -3.95 6.26
CA LYS A 105 -2.63 -3.89 5.59
C LYS A 105 -3.56 -4.93 6.17
N GLY A 106 -4.85 -4.65 6.16
CA GLY A 106 -5.81 -5.55 6.74
C GLY A 106 -7.24 -5.26 6.33
N ARG A 107 -8.16 -5.78 7.14
CA ARG A 107 -9.61 -5.58 6.99
C ARG A 107 -10.20 -5.29 8.35
N GLN A 108 -11.11 -4.33 8.44
CA GLN A 108 -11.92 -4.10 9.62
C GLN A 108 -13.39 -4.33 9.29
N ILE A 109 -14.16 -4.81 10.26
CA ILE A 109 -15.62 -4.93 10.13
C ILE A 109 -16.20 -3.52 10.24
N VAL A 110 -17.02 -3.12 9.27
CA VAL A 110 -17.72 -1.83 9.27
C VAL A 110 -19.17 -1.95 9.67
N GLU A 111 -19.76 -3.13 9.44
CA GLU A 111 -21.16 -3.41 9.77
C GLU A 111 -21.38 -4.92 9.85
N GLU A 112 -22.27 -5.34 10.75
CA GLU A 112 -22.78 -6.71 10.83
C GLU A 112 -24.27 -6.71 10.44
N CYS A 113 -24.60 -7.48 9.41
CA CYS A 113 -25.94 -7.57 8.84
C CYS A 113 -26.59 -8.90 9.29
N PRO A 114 -27.61 -8.89 10.16
CA PRO A 114 -28.33 -10.11 10.53
C PRO A 114 -29.33 -10.50 9.43
N TYR A 115 -29.40 -11.80 9.11
CA TYR A 115 -30.35 -12.38 8.17
C TYR A 115 -31.03 -13.61 8.73
N MET A 116 -32.16 -13.95 8.13
CA MET A 116 -32.92 -15.16 8.42
C MET A 116 -32.88 -16.08 7.19
N GLY A 117 -32.42 -17.32 7.38
CA GLY A 117 -32.48 -18.37 6.38
C GLY A 117 -33.92 -18.81 6.11
N ARG A 118 -34.14 -19.50 4.99
CA ARG A 118 -35.46 -20.05 4.64
C ARG A 118 -35.95 -21.12 5.62
N ASP A 119 -35.02 -21.73 6.34
CA ASP A 119 -35.22 -22.70 7.41
C ASP A 119 -35.47 -22.05 8.79
N GLY A 120 -35.45 -20.71 8.87
CA GLY A 120 -35.57 -19.97 10.13
C GLY A 120 -34.25 -19.86 10.91
N THR A 121 -33.12 -20.29 10.34
CA THR A 121 -31.81 -20.14 10.98
C THR A 121 -31.31 -18.69 10.85
N GLN A 122 -30.96 -18.07 11.97
CA GLN A 122 -30.30 -16.75 11.95
C GLN A 122 -28.82 -16.90 11.58
N TYR A 123 -28.35 -16.02 10.70
CA TYR A 123 -26.92 -15.90 10.39
C TYR A 123 -26.54 -14.42 10.22
N VAL A 124 -25.25 -14.12 10.41
CA VAL A 124 -24.72 -12.76 10.36
C VAL A 124 -23.70 -12.66 9.24
N VAL A 125 -23.88 -11.69 8.35
CA VAL A 125 -22.89 -11.37 7.33
C VAL A 125 -22.14 -10.11 7.73
N ARG A 126 -20.81 -10.21 7.74
CA ARG A 126 -19.92 -9.11 8.08
C ARG A 126 -19.49 -8.36 6.83
N ARG A 127 -19.66 -7.04 6.84
CA ARG A 127 -19.10 -6.14 5.84
C ARG A 127 -17.72 -5.71 6.29
N TYR A 128 -16.74 -5.86 5.41
CA TYR A 128 -15.35 -5.52 5.67
C TYR A 128 -14.89 -4.36 4.81
N VAL A 129 -14.23 -3.36 5.39
CA VAL A 129 -13.42 -2.38 4.62
C VAL A 129 -11.96 -2.75 4.73
N ARG A 130 -11.21 -2.62 3.65
CA ARG A 130 -9.76 -2.80 3.66
C ARG A 130 -9.08 -1.53 4.11
N TYR A 131 -7.96 -1.68 4.80
CA TYR A 131 -7.14 -0.56 5.25
C TYR A 131 -5.67 -0.78 4.93
N GLN A 132 -4.93 0.33 4.90
CA GLN A 132 -3.48 0.37 4.81
C GLN A 132 -2.95 1.35 5.86
N ASP A 133 -2.07 0.86 6.71
CA ASP A 133 -1.34 1.68 7.67
C ASP A 133 -0.08 2.23 7.04
N PHE A 134 0.25 3.47 7.38
CA PHE A 134 1.51 4.12 7.06
C PHE A 134 2.12 4.74 8.30
N ILE A 135 3.45 4.76 8.34
CA ILE A 135 4.22 5.39 9.41
C ILE A 135 4.93 6.58 8.79
N VAL A 136 4.68 7.77 9.32
CA VAL A 136 5.35 9.01 8.88
C VAL A 136 6.52 9.28 9.80
N LEU A 137 7.72 9.43 9.24
CA LEU A 137 8.97 9.62 9.95
C LEU A 137 9.64 10.94 9.56
N ASN A 138 10.36 11.51 10.50
CA ASN A 138 11.28 12.62 10.25
C ASN A 138 12.48 12.08 9.46
N PRO A 139 12.84 12.69 8.31
CA PRO A 139 13.88 12.18 7.42
C PRO A 139 15.29 12.29 8.00
N THR A 140 15.49 13.16 9.00
CA THR A 140 16.81 13.39 9.62
C THR A 140 17.00 12.49 10.84
N THR A 141 15.99 12.41 11.71
CA THR A 141 16.11 11.72 13.00
C THR A 141 15.57 10.29 12.96
N GLY A 142 14.79 9.94 11.93
CA GLY A 142 14.04 8.68 11.86
C GLY A 142 12.93 8.57 12.91
N GLN A 143 12.66 9.63 13.67
CA GLN A 143 11.62 9.63 14.70
C GLN A 143 10.24 9.61 14.08
N ARG A 144 9.30 8.96 14.76
CA ARG A 144 7.94 8.81 14.29
C ARG A 144 7.14 10.10 14.53
N VAL A 145 6.67 10.69 13.45
CA VAL A 145 5.83 11.89 13.48
C VAL A 145 4.36 11.50 13.64
N ALA A 146 3.87 10.59 12.81
CA ALA A 146 2.48 10.17 12.79
C ALA A 146 2.31 8.71 12.37
N ASN A 147 1.16 8.13 12.71
CA ASN A 147 0.65 6.92 12.07
C ASN A 147 -0.61 7.28 11.30
N LEU A 148 -0.70 6.86 10.05
CA LEU A 148 -1.88 7.02 9.21
C LEU A 148 -2.58 5.69 9.08
N HIS A 149 -3.88 5.67 9.36
CA HIS A 149 -4.75 4.54 9.08
C HIS A 149 -5.68 4.92 7.93
N VAL A 150 -5.37 4.45 6.73
CA VAL A 150 -6.09 4.85 5.52
C VAL A 150 -7.10 3.78 5.15
N LEU A 151 -8.38 4.15 5.18
CA LEU A 151 -9.48 3.28 4.80
C LEU A 151 -9.72 3.35 3.29
N GLY A 152 -9.96 2.19 2.68
CA GLY A 152 -10.45 2.13 1.31
C GLY A 152 -11.95 2.34 1.20
N ALA A 153 -12.48 2.18 -0.01
CA ALA A 153 -13.91 2.30 -0.23
C ALA A 153 -14.67 1.14 0.46
N ALA A 154 -15.63 1.48 1.30
CA ALA A 154 -16.54 0.51 1.90
C ALA A 154 -17.26 -0.30 0.80
N PRO A 155 -17.62 -1.57 1.07
CA PRO A 155 -18.43 -2.36 0.15
C PRO A 155 -19.82 -1.72 -0.03
N THR A 156 -20.65 -2.25 -0.94
CA THR A 156 -22.10 -1.91 -0.96
C THR A 156 -22.75 -2.17 0.40
N LEU A 157 -23.84 -1.45 0.71
CA LEU A 157 -24.64 -1.61 1.94
C LEU A 157 -25.07 -3.08 2.14
N CYS A 158 -25.53 -3.42 3.36
CA CYS A 158 -26.19 -4.70 3.60
C CYS A 158 -27.27 -4.92 2.51
N PRO A 159 -27.15 -5.95 1.67
CA PRO A 159 -28.21 -6.23 0.69
C PRO A 159 -29.48 -6.64 1.45
N ASP A 160 -30.64 -6.36 0.88
CA ASP A 160 -31.92 -6.75 1.52
C ASP A 160 -32.07 -8.28 1.62
N GLN A 161 -31.35 -9.03 0.78
CA GLN A 161 -31.34 -10.49 0.75
C GLN A 161 -29.91 -11.00 0.51
N MET A 162 -29.55 -12.08 1.21
CA MET A 162 -28.32 -12.84 1.02
C MET A 162 -28.62 -14.33 1.06
N TYR A 163 -27.74 -15.11 0.44
CA TYR A 163 -27.70 -16.56 0.54
C TYR A 163 -26.45 -17.01 1.30
N VAL A 164 -26.51 -18.18 1.93
CA VAL A 164 -25.43 -18.71 2.79
C VAL A 164 -24.09 -18.84 2.06
N ASP A 165 -24.13 -19.05 0.74
CA ASP A 165 -22.93 -19.20 -0.11
C ASP A 165 -22.41 -17.87 -0.68
N ASP A 166 -23.04 -16.74 -0.34
CA ASP A 166 -22.61 -15.44 -0.84
C ASP A 166 -21.25 -15.06 -0.26
N LYS A 167 -20.39 -14.54 -1.12
CA LYS A 167 -19.04 -14.12 -0.74
C LYS A 167 -19.11 -12.99 0.30
N PRO A 168 -18.13 -12.90 1.22
CA PRO A 168 -18.05 -11.78 2.15
C PRO A 168 -18.03 -10.46 1.38
N LEU A 169 -18.80 -9.49 1.85
CA LEU A 169 -18.82 -8.14 1.29
C LEU A 169 -17.54 -7.43 1.71
N VAL A 170 -16.56 -7.41 0.81
CA VAL A 170 -15.27 -6.79 1.05
C VAL A 170 -15.13 -5.56 0.16
N GLY A 171 -14.86 -4.41 0.78
CA GLY A 171 -14.56 -3.15 0.12
C GLY A 171 -13.24 -3.17 -0.65
N LYS A 172 -12.97 -2.08 -1.35
CA LYS A 172 -11.73 -1.91 -2.11
C LYS A 172 -10.57 -1.52 -1.19
N GLU A 173 -9.34 -1.79 -1.63
CA GLU A 173 -8.15 -1.25 -0.97
C GLU A 173 -8.13 0.28 -1.09
N PRO A 174 -7.53 0.99 -0.12
CA PRO A 174 -7.31 2.42 -0.25
C PRO A 174 -6.43 2.70 -1.47
N GLY A 175 -6.88 3.63 -2.30
CA GLY A 175 -6.11 4.12 -3.42
C GLY A 175 -5.18 5.26 -3.00
N PHE A 176 -4.43 5.76 -3.99
CA PHE A 176 -3.57 6.92 -3.82
C PHE A 176 -4.31 8.14 -3.29
N ARG A 177 -5.53 8.38 -3.78
CA ARG A 177 -6.35 9.53 -3.39
C ARG A 177 -6.61 9.56 -1.88
N GLU A 178 -7.09 8.44 -1.32
CA GLU A 178 -7.38 8.31 0.11
C GLU A 178 -6.11 8.49 0.95
N PHE A 179 -4.98 7.94 0.48
CA PHE A 179 -3.67 8.13 1.10
C PHE A 179 -3.25 9.61 1.11
N TYR A 180 -3.30 10.28 -0.04
CA TYR A 180 -2.84 11.65 -0.18
C TYR A 180 -3.64 12.63 0.68
N TYR A 181 -4.97 12.50 0.72
CA TYR A 181 -5.79 13.33 1.61
C TYR A 181 -5.50 13.05 3.09
N SER A 182 -5.30 11.79 3.47
CA SER A 182 -4.92 11.45 4.86
C SER A 182 -3.57 12.06 5.24
N LEU A 183 -2.61 12.11 4.31
CA LEU A 183 -1.31 12.78 4.51
C LEU A 183 -1.48 14.29 4.65
N LEU A 184 -2.34 14.91 3.82
CA LEU A 184 -2.63 16.34 3.89
C LEU A 184 -3.45 16.74 5.13
N ASP A 185 -4.20 15.84 5.75
CA ASP A 185 -4.99 16.13 6.95
C ASP A 185 -4.14 16.17 8.23
N LEU A 186 -2.93 15.61 8.21
CA LEU A 186 -2.01 15.70 9.33
C LEU A 186 -1.76 17.17 9.69
N THR A 187 -1.80 17.51 10.98
CA THR A 187 -1.40 18.84 11.46
C THR A 187 -0.14 18.67 12.29
N TRP A 188 0.91 19.42 11.97
CA TRP A 188 2.09 19.52 12.83
C TRP A 188 1.92 20.74 13.75
N ARG A 189 2.71 20.79 14.82
CA ARG A 189 2.75 21.91 15.78
C ARG A 189 3.88 22.87 15.48
#